data_AF-A0A948VVI5-F1
#
_entry.id   AF-A0A948VVI5-F1
#
_cell.length_a   1.000
_cell.length_b   1.000
_cell.length_c   1.000
_cell.angle_alpha   90.00
_cell.angle_beta   90.00
_cell.angle_gamma   90.00
#
_symmetry.space_group_name_H-M   'P 1'
#
loop_
_entity.id
_entity.type
_entity.pdbx_description
1 polymer ?
#
loop_
_entity_poly.entity_id
_entity_poly.type
_entity_poly.pdbx_seq_one_letter_code
_entity_poly.pdbx_strand_id
1 'polypeptide(L)'
;MNERILSDAHQLKKLVREAEAIADESIIAMARLKQAMLAARQNPEVEVHTGQRALMRLTEAESQAMAMSTNLLRVHDELSKVARVHAGGDTGEITVIPNEAITTAAPQAARVNA
;
A
#
# COMPACT_ATOMS: atom_id res chain seq x y z
N MET A 1 16.87 20.95 -18.49
CA MET A 1 15.92 20.77 -17.37
C MET A 1 16.74 20.71 -16.09
N ASN A 2 16.32 21.33 -14.98
CA ASN A 2 17.10 21.32 -13.74
C ASN A 2 17.12 19.89 -13.16
N GLU A 3 18.29 19.26 -13.04
CA GLU A 3 18.46 17.88 -12.56
C GLU A 3 17.80 17.65 -11.20
N ARG A 4 17.76 18.69 -10.37
CA ARG A 4 17.08 18.65 -9.07
C ARG A 4 15.56 18.45 -9.20
N ILE A 5 14.91 19.10 -10.16
CA ILE A 5 13.46 18.98 -10.38
C ILE A 5 13.09 17.56 -10.81
N LEU A 6 13.91 16.95 -11.67
CA LEU A 6 13.73 15.56 -12.10
C LEU A 6 13.88 14.58 -10.93
N SER A 7 14.93 14.77 -10.11
CA SER A 7 15.16 13.96 -8.92
C SER A 7 14.00 14.06 -7.93
N ASP A 8 13.52 15.28 -7.65
CA ASP A 8 12.41 15.51 -6.74
C ASP A 8 11.12 14.84 -7.25
N ALA A 9 10.84 14.93 -8.56
CA ALA A 9 9.68 14.28 -9.16
C ALA A 9 9.72 12.74 -9.03
N HIS A 10 10.89 12.13 -9.25
CA HIS A 10 11.08 10.68 -9.06
C HIS A 10 10.89 10.27 -7.60
N GLN A 11 11.43 11.05 -6.66
CA GLN A 11 11.26 10.79 -5.24
C GLN A 11 9.80 10.88 -4.81
N LEU A 12 9.08 11.92 -5.23
CA LEU A 12 7.66 12.10 -4.92
C LEU A 12 6.81 10.94 -5.49
N LYS A 13 7.07 10.51 -6.74
CA LYS A 13 6.39 9.35 -7.35
C LYS A 13 6.57 8.07 -6.53
N LYS A 14 7.78 7.84 -6.01
CA LYS A 14 8.06 6.70 -5.13
C LYS A 14 7.32 6.81 -3.80
N LEU A 15 7.41 7.96 -3.12
CA LEU A 15 6.80 8.18 -1.81
C LEU A 15 5.27 8.07 -1.84
N VAL A 16 4.63 8.54 -2.91
CA VAL A 16 3.17 8.41 -3.07
C VAL A 16 2.75 6.94 -3.15
N ARG A 17 3.47 6.11 -3.92
CA ARG A 17 3.18 4.67 -4.01
C ARG A 17 3.41 3.95 -2.68
N GLU A 18 4.43 4.34 -1.94
CA GLU A 18 4.68 3.81 -0.59
C GLU A 18 3.54 4.20 0.37
N ALA A 19 3.05 5.44 0.30
CA ALA A 19 1.92 5.90 1.11
C ALA A 19 0.61 5.16 0.76
N GLU A 20 0.35 4.89 -0.51
CA GLU A 20 -0.78 4.08 -0.97
C GLU A 20 -0.72 2.65 -0.42
N ALA A 21 0.44 2.00 -0.51
CA ALA A 21 0.64 0.65 0.03
C ALA A 21 0.42 0.60 1.55
N ILE A 22 0.92 1.59 2.30
CA ILE A 22 0.72 1.68 3.75
C ILE A 22 -0.77 1.88 4.11
N ALA A 23 -1.52 2.63 3.29
CA ALA A 23 -2.95 2.81 3.50
C ALA A 23 -3.69 1.46 3.36
N ASP A 24 -3.36 0.66 2.35
CA ASP A 24 -3.93 -0.67 2.15
C ASP A 24 -3.56 -1.63 3.29
N GLU A 25 -2.29 -1.64 3.73
CA GLU A 25 -1.85 -2.42 4.88
C GLU A 25 -2.59 -2.06 6.17
N SER A 26 -2.87 -0.77 6.37
CA SER A 26 -3.64 -0.28 7.52
C SER A 26 -5.08 -0.79 7.48
N ILE A 27 -5.73 -0.79 6.31
CA ILE A 27 -7.08 -1.33 6.11
C ILE A 27 -7.10 -2.85 6.38
N ILE A 28 -6.09 -3.58 5.90
CA ILE A 28 -5.95 -5.02 6.20
C ILE A 28 -5.82 -5.27 7.70
N ALA A 29 -5.01 -4.48 8.41
CA ALA A 29 -4.84 -4.60 9.85
C ALA A 29 -6.15 -4.35 10.61
N MET A 30 -6.92 -3.33 10.21
CA MET A 30 -8.24 -3.04 10.80
C MET A 30 -9.25 -4.15 10.53
N ALA A 31 -9.29 -4.70 9.31
CA ALA A 31 -10.16 -5.82 8.98
C ALA A 31 -9.86 -7.06 9.83
N ARG A 32 -8.58 -7.38 10.04
CA ARG A 32 -8.15 -8.46 10.95
C ARG A 32 -8.58 -8.21 12.39
N LEU A 33 -8.44 -6.98 12.87
CA LEU A 33 -8.91 -6.59 14.21
C LEU A 33 -10.43 -6.75 14.33
N LYS A 34 -11.20 -6.26 13.36
CA LYS A 34 -12.66 -6.39 13.33
C LYS A 34 -13.09 -7.86 13.37
N GLN A 35 -12.44 -8.72 12.58
CA GLN A 35 -12.69 -10.16 12.60
C GLN A 35 -12.43 -10.76 13.98
N ALA A 36 -11.30 -10.43 14.63
CA ALA A 36 -10.98 -10.92 15.97
C ALA A 36 -12.01 -10.44 17.01
N MET A 37 -12.47 -9.19 16.93
CA MET A 37 -13.51 -8.66 17.81
C MET A 37 -14.85 -9.38 17.64
N LEU A 38 -15.24 -9.70 16.41
CA LEU A 38 -16.46 -10.45 16.14
C LEU A 38 -16.36 -11.90 16.60
N ALA A 39 -15.22 -12.55 16.40
CA ALA A 39 -14.98 -13.91 16.90
C ALA A 39 -15.02 -13.95 18.44
N ALA A 40 -14.43 -12.97 19.12
CA ALA A 40 -14.49 -12.87 20.58
C ALA A 40 -15.94 -12.72 21.11
N ARG A 41 -16.83 -12.04 20.36
CA ARG A 41 -18.26 -11.92 20.70
C ARG A 41 -19.06 -13.22 20.51
N GLN A 42 -18.49 -14.24 19.87
CA GLN A 42 -19.12 -15.56 19.79
C GLN A 42 -18.94 -16.38 21.07
N ASN A 43 -18.12 -15.91 22.03
CA ASN A 43 -18.00 -16.57 23.33
C ASN A 43 -19.32 -16.47 24.11
N PRO A 44 -19.96 -17.60 24.51
CA PRO A 44 -21.20 -17.61 25.27
C PRO A 44 -21.13 -16.89 26.63
N GLU A 45 -19.93 -16.74 27.19
CA GLU A 45 -19.68 -16.02 28.46
C GLU A 45 -19.66 -14.50 28.28
N VAL A 46 -19.74 -14.01 27.04
CA VAL A 46 -19.69 -12.59 26.70
C VAL A 46 -21.09 -12.13 26.29
N GLU A 47 -21.64 -11.16 27.03
CA GLU A 47 -22.91 -10.53 26.68
C GLU A 47 -22.90 -9.97 25.26
N VAL A 48 -24.00 -10.15 24.53
CA VAL A 48 -24.10 -9.84 23.09
C VAL A 48 -23.72 -8.40 22.75
N HIS A 49 -24.03 -7.44 23.63
CA HIS A 49 -23.73 -6.01 23.43
C HIS A 49 -22.27 -5.63 23.76
N THR A 50 -21.49 -6.53 24.35
CA THR A 50 -20.13 -6.24 24.79
C THR A 50 -19.24 -5.94 23.59
N GLY A 51 -18.51 -4.82 23.66
CA GLY A 51 -17.65 -4.37 22.57
C GLY A 51 -18.37 -3.69 21.40
N GLN A 52 -19.71 -3.55 21.43
CA GLN A 52 -20.47 -2.93 20.33
C GLN A 52 -20.02 -1.48 20.05
N ARG A 53 -19.82 -0.68 21.10
CA ARG A 53 -19.31 0.69 20.95
C ARG A 53 -17.89 0.73 20.37
N ALA A 54 -17.05 -0.27 20.67
CA ALA A 54 -15.72 -0.38 20.09
C ALA A 54 -15.79 -0.76 18.61
N LEU A 55 -16.68 -1.69 18.23
CA LEU A 55 -16.92 -2.06 16.82
C LEU A 55 -17.46 -0.88 15.99
N MET A 56 -18.33 -0.06 16.56
CA MET A 56 -18.80 1.17 15.90
C MET A 56 -17.64 2.13 15.64
N ARG A 57 -16.80 2.40 16.65
CA ARG A 57 -15.62 3.26 16.50
C ARG A 57 -14.60 2.71 15.50
N LEU A 58 -14.38 1.40 15.49
CA LEU A 58 -13.51 0.77 14.49
C LEU A 58 -14.08 0.95 13.07
N THR A 59 -15.40 0.83 12.91
CA THR A 59 -16.06 1.04 11.61
C THR A 59 -15.98 2.51 11.16
N GLU A 60 -16.09 3.47 12.09
CA GLU A 60 -15.86 4.89 11.81
C GLU A 60 -14.40 5.12 11.37
N ALA A 61 -13.43 4.52 12.05
CA ALA A 61 -12.01 4.60 11.69
C ALA A 61 -11.72 4.00 10.31
N GLU A 62 -12.30 2.84 9.98
CA GLU A 62 -12.19 2.22 8.66
C GLU A 62 -12.76 3.12 7.55
N SER A 63 -13.90 3.76 7.79
CA SER A 63 -14.50 4.71 6.85
C SER A 63 -13.58 5.91 6.58
N GLN A 64 -12.97 6.46 7.65
CA GLN A 64 -12.01 7.55 7.54
C GLN A 64 -10.75 7.12 6.76
N ALA A 65 -10.25 5.91 7.00
CA ALA A 65 -9.10 5.37 6.28
C ALA A 65 -9.39 5.15 4.78
N MET A 66 -10.60 4.71 4.44
CA MET A 66 -11.04 4.58 3.05
C MET A 66 -11.11 5.95 2.34
N ALA A 67 -11.65 6.95 3.04
CA ALA A 67 -11.68 8.33 2.54
C ALA A 67 -10.27 8.90 2.36
N MET A 68 -9.36 8.62 3.29
CA MET A 68 -7.94 8.98 3.20
C MET A 68 -7.28 8.31 1.99
N SER A 69 -7.47 7.00 1.78
CA SER A 69 -6.94 6.28 0.61
C SER A 69 -7.44 6.90 -0.71
N THR A 70 -8.73 7.25 -0.79
CA THR A 70 -9.27 7.95 -1.96
C THR A 70 -8.62 9.33 -2.18
N ASN A 71 -8.30 10.06 -1.10
CA ASN A 71 -7.60 11.33 -1.20
C ASN A 71 -6.15 11.16 -1.64
N LEU A 72 -5.46 10.09 -1.24
CA LEU A 72 -4.11 9.77 -1.73
C LEU A 72 -4.10 9.52 -3.24
N LEU A 73 -5.09 8.81 -3.79
CA LEU A 73 -5.23 8.61 -5.24
C LEU A 73 -5.40 9.94 -5.99
N ARG A 74 -6.12 10.91 -5.42
CA ARG A 74 -6.25 12.25 -6.00
C ARG A 74 -4.94 13.02 -5.94
N VAL A 75 -4.21 12.94 -4.82
CA VAL A 75 -2.87 13.54 -4.69
C VAL A 75 -1.92 12.94 -5.73
N HIS A 76 -1.97 11.63 -5.97
CA HIS A 76 -1.19 10.96 -7.01
C HIS A 76 -1.51 11.52 -8.40
N ASP A 77 -2.80 11.66 -8.76
CA ASP A 77 -3.20 12.23 -10.05
C ASP A 77 -2.72 13.68 -10.21
N GLU A 78 -2.89 14.52 -9.20
CA GLU A 78 -2.41 15.91 -9.23
C GLU A 78 -0.89 16.00 -9.36
N LEU A 79 -0.13 15.20 -8.60
CA LEU A 79 1.33 15.15 -8.73
C LEU A 79 1.77 14.64 -10.10
N SER A 80 1.01 13.71 -10.70
CA SER A 80 1.27 13.21 -12.06
C SER A 80 1.05 14.30 -13.12
N LYS A 81 0.03 15.15 -12.95
CA LYS A 81 -0.20 16.32 -13.82
C LYS A 81 0.95 17.31 -13.72
N VAL A 82 1.36 17.65 -12.49
CA VAL A 82 2.49 18.58 -12.23
C VAL A 82 3.79 18.03 -12.82
N ALA A 83 4.08 16.74 -12.64
CA ALA A 83 5.27 16.10 -13.18
C ALA A 83 5.32 16.16 -14.71
N ARG A 84 4.19 15.95 -15.41
CA ARG A 84 4.13 16.06 -16.89
C ARG A 84 4.50 17.46 -17.39
N VAL A 85 4.13 18.51 -16.66
CA VAL A 85 4.40 19.90 -17.04
C VAL A 85 5.84 20.30 -16.71
N HIS A 86 6.34 19.92 -15.54
CA HIS A 86 7.58 20.48 -14.98
C HIS A 86 8.80 19.56 -15.05
N ALA A 87 8.59 18.25 -15.08
CA ALA A 87 9.66 17.24 -15.06
C ALA A 87 9.77 16.48 -16.39
N GLY A 88 9.00 16.86 -17.42
CA GLY A 88 8.84 16.06 -18.63
C GLY A 88 8.03 14.81 -18.33
N GLY A 89 7.04 14.51 -19.16
CA GLY A 89 6.26 13.28 -19.00
C GLY A 89 7.15 12.04 -19.00
N ASP A 90 6.79 11.05 -18.19
CA ASP A 90 7.32 9.69 -18.33
C ASP A 90 6.99 9.24 -19.77
N THR A 91 8.01 9.06 -20.61
CA THR A 91 7.85 8.70 -22.03
C THR A 91 7.32 7.28 -22.22
N GLY A 92 7.10 6.54 -21.11
CA GLY A 92 6.76 5.13 -21.15
C GLY A 92 7.95 4.28 -21.60
N GLU A 93 9.17 4.77 -21.41
CA GLU A 93 10.37 3.99 -21.67
C GLU A 93 10.31 2.71 -20.84
N ILE A 94 10.27 1.59 -21.56
CA ILE A 94 10.24 0.26 -20.98
C ILE A 94 11.51 0.11 -20.14
N THR A 95 11.36 -0.18 -18.86
CA THR A 95 12.48 -0.62 -18.02
C THR A 95 13.09 -1.86 -18.66
N VAL A 96 14.19 -1.68 -19.38
CA VAL A 96 14.92 -2.79 -20.00
C VAL A 96 15.59 -3.56 -18.88
N ILE A 97 15.05 -4.74 -18.57
CA ILE A 97 15.71 -5.68 -17.67
C ILE A 97 16.74 -6.44 -18.52
N PRO A 98 18.06 -6.25 -18.29
CA PRO A 98 19.07 -7.00 -19.02
C PRO A 98 18.89 -8.50 -18.73
N ASN A 99 19.04 -9.36 -19.74
CA ASN A 99 18.94 -10.82 -19.57
C ASN A 99 19.86 -11.37 -18.46
N GLU A 100 20.98 -10.68 -18.22
CA GLU A 100 21.95 -10.99 -17.17
C GLU A 100 21.35 -10.85 -15.75
N ALA A 101 20.41 -9.91 -15.57
CA ALA A 101 19.71 -9.72 -14.30
C ALA A 101 18.64 -10.80 -14.03
N ILE A 102 18.19 -11.51 -15.07
CA ILE A 102 17.16 -12.56 -14.98
C ILE A 102 17.78 -13.92 -14.58
N THR A 103 19.08 -14.10 -14.80
CA THR A 103 19.77 -15.40 -14.66
C THR A 103 20.31 -15.71 -13.26
N THR A 104 20.21 -14.77 -12.31
CA THR A 104 20.77 -14.96 -10.95
C THR A 104 19.70 -15.29 -9.90
N ALA A 105 18.96 -16.38 -10.10
CA ALA A 105 18.26 -17.09 -9.01
C ALA A 105 17.77 -18.48 -9.46
N ALA A 106 18.67 -19.39 -9.81
CA ALA A 106 18.36 -20.80 -9.65
C ALA A 106 18.72 -21.19 -8.21
N PRO A 107 17.77 -21.59 -7.35
CA PRO A 107 18.10 -22.11 -6.03
C PRO A 107 18.93 -23.38 -6.23
N GLN A 108 20.16 -23.38 -5.72
CA GLN A 108 21.00 -24.56 -5.71
C GLN A 108 20.37 -25.57 -4.75
N ALA A 109 19.44 -26.38 -5.28
CA ALA A 109 18.96 -27.58 -4.63
C ALA A 109 20.16 -28.52 -4.53
N ALA A 110 20.88 -28.43 -3.41
CA ALA A 110 21.84 -29.44 -3.00
C ALA A 110 21.06 -30.73 -2.78
N ARG A 111 20.97 -31.52 -3.85
CA ARG A 111 20.51 -32.91 -3.79
C ARG A 111 21.51 -33.68 -2.95
N VAL A 112 21.03 -34.11 -1.79
CA VAL A 112 21.55 -35.20 -0.99
C VAL A 112 21.74 -36.42 -1.89
N ASN A 113 22.94 -37.01 -1.90
CA ASN A 113 23.25 -38.37 -2.36
C ASN A 113 24.42 -38.82 -1.47
N ALA A 114 24.17 -39.65 -0.46
CA ALA A 114 24.11 -41.12 -0.49
C ALA A 114 25.40 -41.67 0.14
#